data_AF-A0A498R6D6-F1
#
_entry.id   AF-A0A498R6D6-F1
#
_cell.length_a   1.000
_cell.length_b   1.000
_cell.length_c   1.000
_cell.angle_alpha   90.00
_cell.angle_beta   90.00
_cell.angle_gamma   90.00
#
_symmetry.space_group_name_H-M   'P 1'
#
loop_
_entity.id
_entity.type
_entity.pdbx_description
1 polymer ?
#
loop_
_entity_poly.entity_id
_entity_poly.type
_entity_poly.pdbx_seq_one_letter_code
_entity_poly.pdbx_strand_id
1 'polypeptide(L)'
;MIQQQQAMVLSPYIELYNLIIPKDNMLRQISELVDFSFVYEELKERYCLDNGRNAIDPIRMFKYLLLKTIFELSDVDIVERSKYDMSFKYFL
;
A
#
# COMPACT_ATOMS: atom_id res chain seq x y z
N MET A 1 0.74 -2.13 18.81
CA MET A 1 -0.62 -2.07 18.24
C MET A 1 -0.56 -2.02 16.71
N ILE A 2 -1.36 -2.86 16.05
CA ILE A 2 -1.63 -2.76 14.62
C ILE A 2 -2.77 -1.76 14.44
N GLN A 3 -2.52 -0.63 13.78
CA GLN A 3 -3.62 0.25 13.34
C GLN A 3 -4.22 -0.32 12.06
N GLN A 4 -5.55 -0.46 12.02
CA GLN A 4 -6.26 -0.67 10.76
C GLN A 4 -5.98 0.51 9.84
N GLN A 5 -5.76 0.23 8.55
CA GLN A 5 -5.53 1.24 7.53
C GLN A 5 -6.70 2.23 7.62
N GLN A 6 -6.42 3.42 8.13
CA GLN A 6 -7.37 4.52 8.04
C GLN A 6 -7.68 4.66 6.55
N ALA A 7 -8.97 4.65 6.21
CA ALA A 7 -9.45 4.86 4.84
C ALA A 7 -8.57 5.94 4.21
N MET A 8 -7.99 5.65 3.04
CA MET A 8 -7.04 6.56 2.41
C MET A 8 -7.61 7.97 2.54
N VAL A 9 -6.93 8.85 3.30
CA VAL A 9 -7.23 10.28 3.28
C VAL A 9 -6.74 10.73 1.92
N LEU A 10 -7.58 10.48 0.92
CA LEU A 10 -7.28 10.79 -0.44
C LEU A 10 -7.12 12.29 -0.48
N SER A 11 -5.99 12.70 -1.04
CA SER A 11 -5.73 14.09 -1.38
C SER A 11 -6.97 14.69 -2.02
N PRO A 12 -7.26 16.00 -1.83
CA PRO A 12 -8.37 16.69 -2.49
C PRO A 12 -8.40 16.49 -4.02
N TYR A 13 -7.28 16.04 -4.59
CA TYR A 13 -7.08 15.73 -6.00
C TYR A 13 -7.29 14.25 -6.34
N ILE A 14 -8.22 13.53 -5.71
CA ILE A 14 -8.51 12.12 -6.07
C ILE A 14 -8.85 11.95 -7.55
N GLU A 15 -9.57 12.93 -8.11
CA GLU A 15 -9.95 12.93 -9.53
C GLU A 15 -8.74 12.98 -10.47
N LEU A 16 -7.60 13.52 -10.00
CA LEU A 16 -6.37 13.49 -10.77
C LEU A 16 -5.87 12.06 -10.98
N TYR A 17 -5.99 11.20 -9.98
CA TYR A 17 -5.63 9.79 -10.11
C TYR A 17 -6.55 9.06 -11.08
N ASN A 18 -7.86 9.37 -11.07
CA ASN A 18 -8.81 8.82 -12.02
C ASN A 18 -8.50 9.19 -13.47
N LEU A 19 -8.01 10.41 -13.70
CA LEU A 19 -7.63 10.93 -15.01
C LEU A 19 -6.28 10.38 -15.50
N ILE A 20 -5.28 10.33 -14.62
CA ILE A 20 -3.90 9.99 -15.01
C ILE A 20 -3.67 8.48 -15.07
N ILE A 21 -4.35 7.69 -14.23
CA ILE A 21 -4.12 6.25 -14.12
C ILE A 21 -5.23 5.53 -14.87
N PRO A 22 -4.95 4.94 -16.04
CA PRO A 22 -5.95 4.21 -16.81
C PRO A 22 -6.59 3.07 -16.01
N LYS A 23 -7.84 2.72 -16.34
CA LYS A 23 -8.59 1.64 -15.67
C LYS A 23 -7.99 0.25 -15.89
N ASP A 24 -7.23 0.08 -16.98
CA ASP A 24 -6.46 -1.12 -17.32
C ASP A 24 -5.05 -1.13 -16.72
N ASN A 25 -4.66 -0.11 -15.94
CA ASN A 25 -3.41 -0.14 -15.19
C ASN A 25 -3.42 -1.29 -14.17
N MET A 26 -2.42 -2.16 -14.25
CA MET A 26 -2.30 -3.35 -13.40
C MET A 26 -2.38 -3.03 -11.89
N LEU A 27 -1.64 -2.02 -11.41
CA LEU A 27 -1.63 -1.68 -9.98
C LEU A 27 -2.98 -1.13 -9.51
N ARG A 28 -3.66 -0.36 -10.38
CA ARG A 28 -5.03 0.10 -10.13
C ARG A 28 -6.00 -1.09 -10.01
N GLN A 29 -5.94 -2.02 -10.95
CA GLN A 29 -6.78 -3.22 -10.93
C GLN A 29 -6.53 -4.05 -9.67
N ILE A 30 -5.27 -4.27 -9.27
CA ILE A 30 -4.95 -4.98 -8.03
C ILE A 30 -5.53 -4.23 -6.83
N SER A 31 -5.38 -2.90 -6.76
CA SER A 31 -5.93 -2.09 -5.66
C SER A 31 -7.46 -2.16 -5.57
N GLU A 32 -8.16 -2.16 -6.71
CA GLU A 32 -9.62 -2.18 -6.78
C GLU A 32 -10.21 -3.59 -6.60
N LEU A 33 -9.47 -4.66 -6.95
CA LEU A 33 -9.96 -6.05 -6.96
C LEU A 33 -9.52 -6.89 -5.75
N VAL A 34 -8.40 -6.56 -5.11
CA VAL A 34 -7.84 -7.36 -4.02
C VAL A 34 -8.20 -6.74 -2.68
N ASP A 35 -8.89 -7.51 -1.84
CA ASP A 35 -9.01 -7.19 -0.43
C ASP A 35 -7.73 -7.61 0.31
N PHE A 36 -6.96 -6.64 0.79
CA PHE A 36 -5.72 -6.86 1.54
C PHE A 36 -5.94 -7.13 3.03
N SER A 37 -7.19 -7.18 3.51
CA SER A 37 -7.51 -7.46 4.92
C SER A 37 -6.90 -8.77 5.44
N PHE A 38 -6.68 -9.75 4.56
CA PHE A 38 -6.04 -11.03 4.90
C PHE A 38 -4.65 -10.84 5.54
N VAL A 39 -3.91 -9.78 5.18
CA VAL A 39 -2.59 -9.48 5.75
C VAL A 39 -2.71 -9.20 7.25
N TYR A 40 -3.77 -8.54 7.70
CA TYR A 40 -4.03 -8.34 9.12
C TYR A 40 -4.38 -9.64 9.81
N GLU A 41 -5.25 -10.44 9.20
CA GLU A 41 -5.67 -11.72 9.79
C GLU A 41 -4.49 -12.66 10.03
N GLU A 42 -3.52 -12.68 9.11
CA GLU A 42 -2.30 -13.48 9.22
C GLU A 42 -1.33 -12.96 10.28
N LEU A 43 -1.27 -11.64 10.47
CA LEU A 43 -0.26 -11.01 11.32
C LEU A 43 -0.74 -10.69 12.73
N LYS A 44 -2.05 -10.58 12.97
CA LYS A 44 -2.60 -10.11 14.27
C LYS A 44 -2.03 -10.81 15.49
N GLU A 45 -1.82 -12.12 15.42
CA GLU A 45 -1.32 -12.94 16.54
C GLU A 45 0.19 -12.74 16.79
N ARG A 46 0.91 -12.20 15.79
CA ARG A 46 2.36 -11.95 15.86
C ARG A 46 2.68 -10.59 16.44
N TYR A 47 1.71 -9.70 16.58
CA TYR A 47 1.90 -8.36 17.12
C TYR A 47 1.35 -8.25 18.54
N CYS A 48 2.12 -7.58 19.40
CA CYS A 48 1.67 -7.21 20.72
C CYS A 48 0.68 -6.02 20.62
N LEU A 49 -0.49 -6.17 21.24
CA LEU A 49 -1.56 -5.18 21.17
C LEU A 49 -1.30 -4.00 22.12
N ASP A 50 -0.67 -4.26 23.25
CA ASP A 50 -0.60 -3.38 24.42
C ASP A 50 0.83 -2.95 24.80
N ASN A 51 1.86 -3.44 24.13
CA ASN A 51 3.25 -3.07 24.40
C ASN A 51 4.02 -2.63 23.16
N GLY A 52 4.93 -1.67 23.34
CA GLY A 52 5.86 -1.19 22.32
C GLY A 52 5.34 -0.06 21.41
N ARG A 53 6.16 0.32 20.44
CA ARG A 53 5.83 1.35 19.43
C ARG A 53 4.87 0.75 18.40
N ASN A 54 3.89 1.54 17.95
CA ASN A 54 3.01 1.13 16.86
C ASN A 54 3.82 0.86 15.59
N ALA A 55 3.51 -0.25 14.94
CA ALA A 55 4.09 -0.56 13.65
C ALA A 55 3.49 0.36 12.59
N ILE A 56 4.24 0.59 11.51
CA ILE A 56 3.64 1.02 10.26
C ILE A 56 2.63 -0.05 9.84
N ASP A 57 1.57 0.40 9.18
CA ASP A 57 0.53 -0.46 8.66
C ASP A 57 1.12 -1.68 7.89
N PRO A 58 0.82 -2.92 8.33
CA PRO A 58 1.35 -4.12 7.71
C PRO A 58 0.87 -4.30 6.27
N ILE A 59 -0.32 -3.82 5.89
CA ILE A 59 -0.78 -3.84 4.49
C ILE A 59 0.13 -2.96 3.65
N ARG A 60 0.48 -1.76 4.14
CA ARG A 60 1.41 -0.86 3.42
C ARG A 60 2.77 -1.55 3.20
N MET A 61 3.33 -2.20 4.22
CA MET A 61 4.60 -2.91 4.04
C MET A 61 4.47 -4.11 3.09
N PHE A 62 3.38 -4.87 3.16
CA PHE A 62 3.11 -5.95 2.22
C PHE A 62 3.05 -5.43 0.77
N LYS A 63 2.35 -4.32 0.54
CA LYS A 63 2.27 -3.68 -0.78
C LYS A 63 3.63 -3.21 -1.28
N TYR A 64 4.49 -2.65 -0.42
CA TYR A 64 5.87 -2.31 -0.77
C TYR A 64 6.66 -3.54 -1.24
N LEU A 65 6.54 -4.66 -0.53
CA LEU A 65 7.19 -5.91 -0.91
C LEU A 65 6.62 -6.48 -2.22
N LEU A 66 5.30 -6.36 -2.44
CA LEU A 66 4.68 -6.78 -3.69
C LEU A 66 5.20 -5.97 -4.88
N LEU A 67 5.30 -4.64 -4.73
CA LEU A 67 5.91 -3.78 -5.76
C LEU A 67 7.36 -4.16 -6.03
N LYS A 68 8.13 -4.49 -4.98
CA LYS A 68 9.51 -4.99 -5.11
C LYS A 68 9.59 -6.21 -6.00
N THR A 69 8.72 -7.18 -5.76
CA THR A 69 8.69 -8.44 -6.51
C THR A 69 8.22 -8.25 -7.95
N ILE A 70 7.18 -7.44 -8.18
CA ILE A 70 6.62 -7.21 -9.52
C ILE A 70 7.60 -6.48 -10.43
N PHE A 71 8.34 -5.50 -9.90
CA PHE A 71 9.21 -4.62 -10.70
C PHE A 71 10.72 -4.89 -10.53
N GLU A 72 11.09 -5.92 -9.75
CA GLU A 72 12.49 -6.30 -9.49
C GLU A 72 13.37 -5.12 -9.00
N LEU A 73 12.80 -4.25 -8.16
CA LEU A 73 13.46 -3.03 -7.69
C LEU A 73 14.25 -3.24 -6.38
N SER A 74 15.25 -2.40 -6.13
CA SER A 74 15.89 -2.35 -4.81
C SER A 74 14.98 -1.63 -3.79
N ASP A 75 15.26 -1.79 -2.50
CA ASP A 75 14.51 -1.07 -1.46
C ASP A 75 14.62 0.45 -1.61
N VAL A 76 15.78 0.94 -2.05
CA VAL A 76 16.02 2.37 -2.29
C VAL A 76 15.20 2.85 -3.49
N ASP A 77 15.20 2.10 -4.58
CA ASP A 77 14.50 2.50 -5.81
C ASP A 77 12.99 2.51 -5.64
N ILE A 78 12.44 1.59 -4.85
CA ILE A 78 10.99 1.57 -4.56
C ILE A 78 10.60 2.78 -3.74
N VAL A 79 11.37 3.11 -2.71
CA VAL A 79 11.13 4.28 -1.86
C VAL A 79 11.27 5.57 -2.66
N GLU A 80 12.22 5.62 -3.59
CA GLU A 80 12.37 6.77 -4.47
C GLU A 80 11.18 6.88 -5.43
N ARG A 81 10.81 5.79 -6.11
CA ARG A 81 9.73 5.76 -7.09
C ARG A 81 8.36 6.05 -6.49
N SER A 82 8.09 5.64 -5.25
CA SER A 82 6.84 5.94 -4.56
C SER A 82 6.61 7.43 -4.31
N LYS A 83 7.66 8.27 -4.37
CA LYS A 83 7.54 9.73 -4.20
C LYS A 83 6.87 10.43 -5.37
N TYR A 84 6.95 9.89 -6.58
CA TYR A 84 6.50 10.57 -7.81
C TYR A 84 5.66 9.69 -8.75
N ASP A 85 5.80 8.37 -8.73
CA ASP A 85 5.00 7.48 -9.57
C ASP A 85 3.55 7.45 -9.07
N MET A 86 2.64 7.98 -9.90
CA MET A 86 1.22 8.10 -9.55
C MET A 86 0.56 6.74 -9.35
N SER A 87 0.96 5.71 -10.12
CA SER A 87 0.42 4.37 -9.98
C SER A 87 0.85 3.72 -8.65
N PHE A 88 2.08 3.98 -8.21
CA PHE A 88 2.57 3.51 -6.91
C PHE A 88 1.84 4.23 -5.77
N LYS A 89 1.64 5.55 -5.88
CA LYS A 89 0.88 6.33 -4.89
C LYS A 89 -0.57 5.90 -4.76
N TYR A 90 -1.20 5.54 -5.88
CA TYR A 90 -2.57 5.03 -5.86
C TYR A 90 -2.66 3.65 -5.21
N PHE A 91 -1.63 2.82 -5.39
CA PHE A 91 -1.59 1.48 -4.86
C PHE A 91 -1.31 1.42 -3.35
N LEU A 92 -0.38 2.26 -2.85
CA LEU A 92 0.14 2.25 -1.46
C LEU A 92 -0.73 2.99 -0.43
#